data_AF-M6UCM1-F1
#
_entry.id   AF-M6UCM1-F1
#
_cell.length_a   1.000
_cell.length_b   1.000
_cell.length_c   1.000
_cell.angle_alpha   90.00
_cell.angle_beta   90.00
_cell.angle_gamma   90.00
#
_symmetry.space_group_name_H-M   'P 1'
#
loop_
_entity.id
_entity.type
_entity.pdbx_description
1 polymer ?
#
loop_
_entity_poly.entity_id
_entity_poly.type
_entity_poly.pdbx_seq_one_letter_code
_entity_poly.pdbx_strand_id
1 'polypeptide(L)'
;MKENRLTQCDQIGHIFCVLILIWNVSIFSQTVSNESKDPKEKQKTQSDRELIETGKLESVRKKAYLGLKGIRISLLNFGKKQELDKLANDYGQAETLYVKAEYGNATTAFENIFKSIIPFEESIRKDYENKTTQLSQELVPLIVAIRLDEKNKNLSILPVLEKYYTRFGETSKASTQELEKGDRTLALYYQRQALLSLYQTKILLGKNEDSALSLSDRISKNKVLDLDYLKPEELLYWDDAEGHLNTEAESIRKKERTKTLKSYEWRLGISTEKNQSKKENEVKNQNPVQNINGESKIKP
;
A
#
# COMPACT_ATOMS: atom_id res chain seq x y z
N MET A 1 -16.20 -12.19 -45.13
CA MET A 1 -14.76 -11.80 -45.02
C MET A 1 -14.49 -11.17 -43.64
N LYS A 2 -13.98 -11.94 -42.67
CA LYS A 2 -13.28 -11.42 -41.47
C LYS A 2 -12.63 -12.53 -40.61
N GLU A 3 -11.96 -13.48 -41.25
CA GLU A 3 -11.05 -14.43 -40.57
C GLU A 3 -9.70 -14.40 -41.30
N ASN A 4 -8.64 -14.04 -40.55
CA ASN A 4 -7.18 -14.10 -40.86
C ASN A 4 -6.39 -12.97 -40.16
N ARG A 5 -6.68 -12.69 -38.88
CA ARG A 5 -5.82 -11.83 -38.03
C ARG A 5 -5.30 -12.48 -36.75
N LEU A 6 -5.90 -13.57 -36.26
CA LEU A 6 -5.35 -14.30 -35.11
C LEU A 6 -4.13 -15.18 -35.51
N THR A 7 -4.23 -15.92 -36.61
CA THR A 7 -3.21 -16.88 -37.06
C THR A 7 -1.85 -16.25 -37.39
N GLN A 8 -1.80 -14.96 -37.73
CA GLN A 8 -0.55 -14.27 -38.07
C GLN A 8 0.20 -13.77 -36.82
N CYS A 9 -0.48 -13.59 -35.68
CA CYS A 9 0.14 -13.13 -34.43
C CYS A 9 0.92 -14.27 -33.74
N ASP A 10 0.34 -15.48 -33.70
CA ASP A 10 0.97 -16.65 -33.09
C ASP A 10 2.27 -17.06 -33.81
N GLN A 11 2.31 -16.99 -35.13
CA GLN A 11 3.51 -17.32 -35.90
C GLN A 11 4.68 -16.38 -35.57
N ILE A 12 4.43 -15.08 -35.35
CA ILE A 12 5.47 -14.12 -34.96
C ILE A 12 5.98 -14.42 -33.54
N GLY A 13 5.09 -14.76 -32.61
CA GLY A 13 5.47 -15.17 -31.25
C GLY A 13 6.34 -16.43 -31.23
N HIS A 14 5.99 -17.45 -32.01
CA HIS A 14 6.79 -18.67 -32.13
C HIS A 14 8.16 -18.44 -32.78
N ILE A 15 8.25 -17.60 -33.82
CA ILE A 15 9.54 -17.24 -34.43
C ILE A 15 10.44 -16.50 -33.42
N PHE A 16 9.87 -15.61 -32.59
CA PHE A 16 10.63 -14.91 -31.55
C PHE A 16 11.16 -15.87 -30.46
N CYS A 17 10.35 -16.81 -30.00
CA CYS A 17 10.78 -17.85 -29.05
C CYS A 17 11.88 -18.77 -29.62
N VAL A 18 11.77 -19.17 -30.89
CA VAL A 18 12.80 -20.01 -31.54
C VAL A 18 14.11 -19.24 -31.75
N LEU A 19 14.05 -17.96 -32.12
CA LEU A 19 15.25 -17.12 -32.25
C LEU A 19 15.95 -16.91 -30.90
N ILE A 20 15.21 -16.68 -29.81
CA ILE A 20 15.79 -16.58 -28.46
C ILE A 20 16.47 -17.88 -28.04
N LEU A 21 15.89 -19.05 -28.36
CA LEU A 21 16.52 -20.34 -28.06
C LEU A 21 17.79 -20.58 -28.89
N ILE A 22 17.77 -20.30 -30.19
CA ILE A 22 18.96 -20.48 -31.06
C ILE A 22 20.11 -19.56 -30.62
N TRP A 23 19.82 -18.31 -30.23
CA TRP A 23 20.87 -17.37 -29.81
C TRP A 23 21.54 -17.78 -28.49
N ASN A 24 20.79 -18.38 -27.55
CA ASN A 24 21.36 -18.93 -26.31
C ASN A 24 22.21 -20.20 -26.55
N VAL A 25 21.83 -21.05 -27.52
CA VAL A 25 22.63 -22.24 -27.87
C VAL A 25 23.94 -21.86 -28.57
N SER A 26 23.97 -20.80 -29.38
CA SER A 26 25.19 -20.36 -30.09
C SER A 26 26.31 -19.84 -29.19
N ILE A 27 26.00 -19.32 -28.00
CA ILE A 27 27.01 -18.85 -27.04
C ILE A 27 27.69 -20.03 -26.31
N PHE A 28 27.05 -21.21 -26.28
CA PHE A 28 27.54 -22.37 -25.51
C PHE A 28 28.56 -23.27 -26.24
N SER A 29 28.98 -22.92 -27.47
CA SER A 29 29.75 -23.83 -28.35
C SER A 29 31.19 -23.40 -28.66
N GLN A 30 31.65 -22.20 -28.28
CA GLN A 30 33.01 -21.75 -28.58
C GLN A 30 33.71 -20.96 -27.46
N THR A 31 34.18 -21.68 -26.43
CA THR A 31 35.50 -21.44 -25.82
C THR A 31 36.03 -22.74 -25.21
N VAL A 32 36.68 -23.57 -26.03
CA VAL A 32 37.65 -24.56 -25.50
C VAL A 32 38.93 -23.81 -25.17
N SER A 33 38.98 -23.19 -23.99
CA SER A 33 40.19 -22.58 -23.44
C SER A 33 40.65 -23.35 -22.21
N ASN A 34 41.63 -24.25 -22.43
CA ASN A 34 42.48 -24.93 -21.45
C ASN A 34 42.01 -24.94 -19.99
N GLU A 35 41.42 -26.07 -19.55
CA GLU A 35 41.14 -26.33 -18.12
C GLU A 35 42.41 -26.22 -17.26
N SER A 36 42.53 -25.16 -16.45
CA SER A 36 43.26 -25.28 -15.18
C SER A 36 42.37 -26.08 -14.21
N LYS A 37 42.68 -27.37 -14.01
CA LYS A 37 41.87 -28.26 -13.15
C LYS A 37 42.11 -27.99 -11.67
N ASP A 38 41.64 -26.86 -11.14
CA ASP A 38 41.47 -26.69 -9.70
C ASP A 38 40.28 -27.56 -9.25
N PRO A 39 40.44 -28.52 -8.32
CA PRO A 39 39.34 -29.32 -7.81
C PRO A 39 38.22 -28.48 -7.17
N LYS A 40 38.51 -27.28 -6.65
CA LYS A 40 37.50 -26.36 -6.09
C LYS A 40 36.55 -25.84 -7.16
N GLU A 41 37.05 -25.56 -8.36
CA GLU A 41 36.24 -25.03 -9.45
C GLU A 41 35.25 -26.09 -9.93
N LYS A 42 35.70 -27.34 -10.10
CA LYS A 42 34.81 -28.47 -10.44
C LYS A 42 33.74 -28.74 -9.39
N GLN A 43 34.10 -28.65 -8.11
CA GLN A 43 33.15 -28.81 -7.01
C GLN A 43 32.10 -27.68 -7.00
N LYS A 44 32.51 -26.44 -7.31
CA LYS A 44 31.60 -25.30 -7.46
C LYS A 44 30.63 -25.51 -8.63
N THR A 45 31.11 -25.87 -9.83
CA THR A 45 30.26 -26.10 -11.00
C THR A 45 29.24 -27.23 -10.79
N GLN A 46 29.61 -28.28 -10.05
CA GLN A 46 28.68 -29.35 -9.70
C GLN A 46 27.59 -28.88 -8.72
N SER A 47 27.95 -28.10 -7.70
CA SER A 47 26.99 -27.53 -6.75
C SER A 47 26.05 -26.51 -7.39
N ASP A 48 26.57 -25.65 -8.27
CA ASP A 48 25.79 -24.67 -9.01
C ASP A 48 24.77 -25.35 -9.95
N ARG A 49 25.13 -26.49 -10.55
CA ARG A 49 24.22 -27.32 -11.36
C ARG A 49 23.10 -27.96 -10.53
N GLU A 50 23.42 -28.49 -9.35
CA GLU A 50 22.43 -29.07 -8.43
C GLU A 50 21.40 -28.03 -7.97
N LEU A 51 21.81 -26.78 -7.72
CA LEU A 51 20.91 -25.68 -7.33
C LEU A 51 19.86 -25.34 -8.42
N ILE A 52 20.22 -25.51 -9.70
CA ILE A 52 19.34 -25.31 -10.85
C ILE A 52 18.43 -26.54 -11.04
N GLU A 53 19.00 -27.75 -11.05
CA GLU A 53 18.25 -28.99 -11.26
C GLU A 53 17.22 -29.25 -10.15
N THR A 54 17.49 -28.79 -8.91
CA THR A 54 16.52 -28.82 -7.79
C THR A 54 15.54 -27.65 -7.78
N GLY A 55 15.72 -26.63 -8.63
CA GLY A 55 14.94 -25.38 -8.63
C GLY A 55 15.04 -24.56 -7.33
N LYS A 56 16.04 -24.85 -6.48
CA LYS A 56 16.19 -24.18 -5.18
C LYS A 56 16.47 -22.69 -5.35
N LEU A 57 17.37 -22.35 -6.27
CA LEU A 57 17.77 -20.97 -6.54
C LEU A 57 16.57 -20.09 -6.91
N GLU A 58 15.79 -20.50 -7.91
CA GLU A 58 14.57 -19.82 -8.39
C GLU A 58 13.52 -19.70 -7.29
N SER A 59 13.36 -20.75 -6.47
CA SER A 59 12.44 -20.76 -5.33
C SER A 59 12.81 -19.72 -4.27
N VAL A 60 14.10 -19.66 -3.87
CA VAL A 60 14.59 -18.68 -2.89
C VAL A 60 14.54 -17.26 -3.47
N ARG A 61 14.98 -17.06 -4.71
CA ARG A 61 14.90 -15.77 -5.43
C ARG A 61 13.47 -15.23 -5.45
N LYS A 62 12.50 -16.09 -5.82
CA LYS A 62 11.07 -15.75 -5.82
C LYS A 62 10.55 -15.39 -4.42
N LYS A 63 10.95 -16.12 -3.37
CA LYS A 63 10.59 -15.80 -1.98
C LYS A 63 11.13 -14.46 -1.52
N ALA A 64 12.41 -14.17 -1.78
CA ALA A 64 13.04 -12.89 -1.46
C ALA A 64 12.32 -11.72 -2.18
N TYR A 65 12.01 -11.88 -3.47
CA TYR A 65 11.25 -10.89 -4.24
C TYR A 65 9.85 -10.64 -3.69
N LEU A 66 9.08 -11.71 -3.43
CA LEU A 66 7.70 -11.60 -2.96
C LEU A 66 7.62 -11.00 -1.55
N GLY A 67 8.50 -11.41 -0.64
CA GLY A 67 8.60 -10.83 0.70
C GLY A 67 8.94 -9.34 0.65
N LEU A 68 9.97 -8.96 -0.12
CA LEU A 68 10.37 -7.56 -0.28
C LEU A 68 9.23 -6.71 -0.86
N LYS A 69 8.55 -7.22 -1.90
CA LYS A 69 7.37 -6.58 -2.49
C LYS A 69 6.22 -6.45 -1.48
N GLY A 70 6.00 -7.47 -0.65
CA GLY A 70 4.92 -7.53 0.35
C GLY A 70 5.08 -6.54 1.50
N ILE A 71 6.32 -6.26 1.93
CA ILE A 71 6.61 -5.31 3.02
C ILE A 71 6.93 -3.88 2.54
N ARG A 72 7.24 -3.67 1.25
CA ARG A 72 7.72 -2.39 0.69
C ARG A 72 6.90 -1.18 1.12
N ILE A 73 5.57 -1.25 1.00
CA ILE A 73 4.67 -0.12 1.29
C ILE A 73 4.62 0.13 2.80
N SER A 74 4.52 -0.92 3.63
CA SER A 74 4.56 -0.80 5.09
C SER A 74 5.87 -0.21 5.58
N LEU A 75 7.02 -0.63 5.04
CA LEU A 75 8.29 -0.04 5.44
C LEU A 75 8.33 1.46 5.14
N LEU A 76 7.78 1.92 4.00
CA LEU A 76 7.70 3.35 3.70
C LEU A 76 6.72 4.09 4.62
N ASN A 77 5.52 3.53 4.84
CA ASN A 77 4.49 4.12 5.70
C ASN A 77 4.90 4.20 7.18
N PHE A 78 5.62 3.20 7.70
CA PHE A 78 6.13 3.16 9.07
C PHE A 78 7.56 3.71 9.25
N GLY A 79 8.03 4.54 8.30
CA GLY A 79 9.29 5.29 8.43
C GLY A 79 10.58 4.48 8.27
N LYS A 80 10.48 3.21 7.87
CA LYS A 80 11.56 2.23 7.67
C LYS A 80 12.19 2.29 6.28
N LYS A 81 12.36 3.51 5.75
CA LYS A 81 12.91 3.73 4.40
C LYS A 81 14.36 3.24 4.29
N GLN A 82 15.20 3.48 5.30
CA GLN A 82 16.62 3.10 5.26
C GLN A 82 16.77 1.57 5.20
N GLU A 83 15.95 0.84 5.95
CA GLU A 83 15.91 -0.62 5.93
C GLU A 83 15.39 -1.15 4.59
N LEU A 84 14.38 -0.52 3.99
CA LEU A 84 13.92 -0.85 2.63
C LEU A 84 14.99 -0.60 1.56
N ASP A 85 15.62 0.58 1.58
CA ASP A 85 16.66 0.95 0.61
C ASP A 85 17.84 -0.02 0.70
N LYS A 86 18.22 -0.45 1.92
CA LYS A 86 19.21 -1.51 2.12
C LYS A 86 18.76 -2.84 1.50
N LEU A 87 17.57 -3.35 1.85
CA LEU A 87 17.07 -4.63 1.33
C LEU A 87 16.96 -4.63 -0.21
N ALA A 88 16.59 -3.50 -0.81
CA ALA A 88 16.53 -3.34 -2.26
C ALA A 88 17.94 -3.36 -2.90
N ASN A 89 18.93 -2.71 -2.28
CA ASN A 89 20.32 -2.76 -2.73
C ASN A 89 20.92 -4.17 -2.59
N ASP A 90 20.72 -4.83 -1.45
CA ASP A 90 21.17 -6.20 -1.21
C ASP A 90 20.55 -7.15 -2.26
N TYR A 91 19.26 -6.98 -2.58
CA TYR A 91 18.57 -7.73 -3.64
C TYR A 91 19.14 -7.45 -5.04
N GLY A 92 19.45 -6.20 -5.38
CA GLY A 92 20.09 -5.85 -6.64
C GLY A 92 21.50 -6.46 -6.79
N GLN A 93 22.25 -6.58 -5.69
CA GLN A 93 23.54 -7.29 -5.68
C GLN A 93 23.34 -8.81 -5.88
N ALA A 94 22.34 -9.42 -5.24
CA ALA A 94 22.01 -10.83 -5.44
C ALA A 94 21.59 -11.15 -6.89
N GLU A 95 20.78 -10.29 -7.52
CA GLU A 95 20.46 -10.38 -8.95
C GLU A 95 21.69 -10.22 -9.84
N THR A 96 22.65 -9.37 -9.47
CA THR A 96 23.91 -9.23 -10.21
C THR A 96 24.76 -10.51 -10.15
N LEU A 97 24.81 -11.18 -9.00
CA LEU A 97 25.48 -12.49 -8.86
C LEU A 97 24.77 -13.58 -9.69
N TYR A 98 23.43 -13.58 -9.68
CA TYR A 98 22.62 -14.49 -10.49
C TYR A 98 22.89 -14.33 -11.99
N VAL A 99 22.91 -13.09 -12.51
CA VAL A 99 23.20 -12.81 -13.93
C VAL A 99 24.65 -13.15 -14.32
N LYS A 100 25.59 -13.11 -13.37
CA LYS A 100 26.98 -13.56 -13.57
C LYS A 100 27.18 -15.08 -13.49
N ALA A 101 26.11 -15.86 -13.34
CA ALA A 101 26.13 -17.30 -13.08
C ALA A 101 26.89 -17.71 -11.79
N GLU A 102 26.98 -16.81 -10.80
CA GLU A 102 27.53 -17.13 -9.47
C GLU A 102 26.43 -17.72 -8.56
N TYR A 103 25.84 -18.85 -8.98
CA TYR A 103 24.57 -19.34 -8.45
C TYR A 103 24.56 -19.71 -6.96
N GLY A 104 25.63 -20.30 -6.42
CA GLY A 104 25.78 -20.54 -4.99
C GLY A 104 25.85 -19.24 -4.16
N ASN A 105 26.57 -18.24 -4.66
CA ASN A 105 26.67 -16.92 -4.04
C ASN A 105 25.30 -16.20 -4.07
N ALA A 106 24.63 -16.23 -5.23
CA ALA A 106 23.30 -15.65 -5.42
C ALA A 106 22.25 -16.31 -4.52
N THR A 107 22.24 -17.65 -4.43
CA THR A 107 21.33 -18.41 -3.55
C THR A 107 21.50 -17.98 -2.10
N THR A 108 22.74 -17.91 -1.62
CA THR A 108 23.06 -17.50 -0.25
C THR A 108 22.64 -16.05 0.01
N ALA A 109 22.84 -15.14 -0.95
CA ALA A 109 22.41 -13.75 -0.85
C ALA A 109 20.88 -13.64 -0.76
N PHE A 110 20.12 -14.29 -1.65
CA PHE A 110 18.65 -14.30 -1.59
C PHE A 110 18.12 -14.94 -0.30
N GLU A 111 18.74 -16.02 0.20
CA GLU A 111 18.38 -16.60 1.50
C GLU A 111 18.56 -15.61 2.65
N ASN A 112 19.66 -14.84 2.65
CA ASN A 112 19.97 -13.87 3.69
C ASN A 112 19.03 -12.66 3.65
N ILE A 113 18.65 -12.20 2.45
CA ILE A 113 17.63 -11.16 2.27
C ILE A 113 16.28 -11.65 2.80
N PHE A 114 15.86 -12.86 2.45
CA PHE A 114 14.60 -13.44 2.94
C PHE A 114 14.59 -13.62 4.46
N LYS A 115 15.69 -14.12 5.06
CA LYS A 115 15.87 -14.19 6.52
C LYS A 115 15.79 -12.80 7.19
N SER A 116 16.24 -11.75 6.51
CA SER A 116 16.17 -10.37 7.00
C SER A 116 14.78 -9.73 6.86
N ILE A 117 13.94 -10.23 5.95
CA ILE A 117 12.54 -9.79 5.75
C ILE A 117 11.63 -10.34 6.86
N ILE A 118 11.81 -11.60 7.26
CA ILE A 118 11.01 -12.30 8.29
C ILE A 118 10.72 -11.45 9.56
N PRO A 119 11.70 -10.81 10.22
CA PRO A 119 11.42 -10.01 11.42
C PRO A 119 10.58 -8.76 11.14
N PHE A 120 10.67 -8.16 9.95
CA PHE A 120 9.80 -7.04 9.57
C PHE A 120 8.36 -7.52 9.34
N GLU A 121 8.18 -8.62 8.61
CA GLU A 121 6.85 -9.22 8.40
C GLU A 121 6.16 -9.52 9.74
N GLU A 122 6.88 -10.16 10.66
CA GLU A 122 6.36 -10.53 11.96
C GLU A 122 6.08 -9.30 12.86
N SER A 123 6.93 -8.27 12.82
CA SER A 123 6.70 -7.03 13.57
C SER A 123 5.47 -6.27 13.06
N ILE A 124 5.32 -6.15 11.74
CA ILE A 124 4.18 -5.45 11.12
C ILE A 124 2.89 -6.27 11.36
N ARG A 125 2.94 -7.59 11.15
CA ARG A 125 1.80 -8.50 11.38
C ARG A 125 1.27 -8.40 12.81
N LYS A 126 2.16 -8.38 13.81
CA LYS A 126 1.80 -8.19 15.23
C LYS A 126 1.16 -6.84 15.52
N ASP A 127 1.65 -5.75 14.92
CA ASP A 127 1.03 -4.44 15.09
C ASP A 127 -0.39 -4.40 14.51
N TYR A 128 -0.57 -4.97 13.30
CA TYR A 128 -1.91 -5.18 12.72
C TYR A 128 -2.80 -6.08 13.59
N GLU A 129 -2.26 -7.16 14.17
CA GLU A 129 -2.99 -8.06 15.10
C GLU A 129 -3.46 -7.33 16.36
N ASN A 130 -2.61 -6.48 16.94
CA ASN A 130 -2.97 -5.63 18.07
C ASN A 130 -4.08 -4.62 17.70
N LYS A 131 -3.96 -3.94 16.55
CA LYS A 131 -4.98 -3.00 16.05
C LYS A 131 -6.31 -3.69 15.76
N THR A 132 -6.28 -4.85 15.11
CA THR A 132 -7.45 -5.69 14.85
C THR A 132 -8.14 -6.11 16.15
N THR A 133 -7.36 -6.50 17.17
CA THR A 133 -7.90 -6.88 18.49
C THR A 133 -8.58 -5.70 19.18
N GLN A 134 -7.90 -4.53 19.24
CA GLN A 134 -8.44 -3.31 19.83
C GLN A 134 -9.74 -2.87 19.14
N LEU A 135 -9.76 -2.85 17.81
CA LEU A 135 -10.91 -2.41 17.03
C LEU A 135 -12.06 -3.43 17.07
N SER A 136 -11.77 -4.74 17.15
CA SER A 136 -12.79 -5.76 17.36
C SER A 136 -13.48 -5.59 18.72
N GLN A 137 -12.71 -5.31 19.79
CA GLN A 137 -13.25 -5.02 21.12
C GLN A 137 -14.10 -3.73 21.15
N GLU A 138 -13.77 -2.72 20.35
CA GLU A 138 -14.59 -1.51 20.14
C GLU A 138 -15.92 -1.82 19.43
N LEU A 139 -15.88 -2.62 18.37
CA LEU A 139 -17.02 -2.80 17.43
C LEU A 139 -17.99 -3.93 17.79
N VAL A 140 -17.51 -5.04 18.37
CA VAL A 140 -18.37 -6.21 18.69
C VAL A 140 -19.56 -5.84 19.60
N PRO A 141 -19.37 -5.09 20.72
CA PRO A 141 -20.50 -4.69 21.56
C PRO A 141 -21.54 -3.86 20.82
N LEU A 142 -21.12 -3.01 19.87
CA LEU A 142 -22.02 -2.19 19.05
C LEU A 142 -22.85 -3.05 18.10
N ILE A 143 -22.23 -4.00 17.39
CA ILE A 143 -22.95 -4.93 16.50
C ILE A 143 -23.97 -5.76 17.28
N VAL A 144 -23.59 -6.27 18.45
CA VAL A 144 -24.49 -7.04 19.33
C VAL A 144 -25.66 -6.18 19.83
N ALA A 145 -25.41 -4.94 20.25
CA ALA A 145 -26.46 -4.02 20.68
C ALA A 145 -27.45 -3.71 19.55
N ILE A 146 -26.97 -3.51 18.32
CA ILE A 146 -27.82 -3.28 17.14
C ILE A 146 -28.70 -4.51 16.84
N ARG A 147 -28.18 -5.73 17.03
CA ARG A 147 -28.94 -6.96 16.82
C ARG A 147 -30.03 -7.19 17.88
N LEU A 148 -29.80 -6.76 19.12
CA LEU A 148 -30.72 -6.99 20.25
C LEU A 148 -31.82 -5.94 20.38
N ASP A 149 -31.62 -4.73 19.86
CA ASP A 149 -32.60 -3.64 19.90
C ASP A 149 -33.35 -3.53 18.56
N GLU A 150 -34.58 -4.06 18.50
CA GLU A 150 -35.49 -3.98 17.35
C GLU A 150 -35.84 -2.55 16.91
N LYS A 151 -35.52 -1.52 17.71
CA LYS A 151 -35.74 -0.10 17.38
C LYS A 151 -34.46 0.62 16.98
N ASN A 152 -33.34 -0.09 16.88
CA ASN A 152 -32.05 0.53 16.58
C ASN A 152 -31.99 1.06 15.15
N LYS A 153 -31.64 2.35 15.00
CA LYS A 153 -31.50 3.02 13.69
C LYS A 153 -30.50 2.35 12.72
N ASN A 154 -29.59 1.52 13.23
CA ASN A 154 -28.58 0.81 12.45
C ASN A 154 -29.04 -0.60 11.99
N LEU A 155 -30.26 -1.06 12.31
CA LEU A 155 -30.77 -2.36 11.84
C LEU A 155 -30.76 -2.51 10.31
N SER A 156 -31.03 -1.42 9.58
CA SER A 156 -30.99 -1.38 8.12
C SER A 156 -29.61 -1.71 7.53
N ILE A 157 -28.52 -1.44 8.26
CA ILE A 157 -27.14 -1.72 7.86
C ILE A 157 -26.57 -2.98 8.51
N LEU A 158 -27.27 -3.59 9.49
CA LEU A 158 -26.80 -4.76 10.23
C LEU A 158 -26.34 -5.92 9.33
N PRO A 159 -27.05 -6.31 8.24
CA PRO A 159 -26.58 -7.39 7.36
C PRO A 159 -25.22 -7.10 6.69
N VAL A 160 -24.90 -5.81 6.48
CA VAL A 160 -23.62 -5.38 5.90
C VAL A 160 -22.51 -5.35 6.97
N LEU A 161 -22.83 -4.90 8.19
CA LEU A 161 -21.92 -4.99 9.35
C LEU A 161 -21.56 -6.44 9.66
N GLU A 162 -22.54 -7.35 9.65
CA GLU A 162 -22.33 -8.78 9.86
C GLU A 162 -21.47 -9.40 8.74
N LYS A 163 -21.69 -9.00 7.48
CA LYS A 163 -20.84 -9.44 6.36
C LYS A 163 -19.38 -9.02 6.54
N TYR A 164 -19.12 -7.78 6.96
CA TYR A 164 -17.75 -7.32 7.24
C TYR A 164 -17.14 -8.04 8.45
N TYR A 165 -17.93 -8.29 9.50
CA TYR A 165 -17.48 -9.03 10.67
C TYR A 165 -17.14 -10.50 10.37
N THR A 166 -17.96 -11.19 9.57
CA THR A 166 -17.66 -12.55 9.08
C THR A 166 -16.38 -12.56 8.25
N ARG A 167 -16.21 -11.62 7.31
CA ARG A 167 -14.98 -11.49 6.52
C ARG A 167 -13.75 -11.24 7.39
N PHE A 168 -13.87 -10.42 8.43
CA PHE A 168 -12.82 -10.25 9.44
C PHE A 168 -12.44 -11.58 10.10
N GLY A 169 -13.43 -12.37 10.58
CA GLY A 169 -13.17 -13.67 11.20
C GLY A 169 -12.52 -14.68 10.26
N GLU A 170 -12.99 -14.77 9.01
CA GLU A 170 -12.42 -15.64 7.98
C GLU A 170 -10.97 -15.25 7.62
N THR A 171 -10.70 -13.97 7.38
CA THR A 171 -9.35 -13.48 7.05
C THR A 171 -8.39 -13.57 8.23
N SER A 172 -8.84 -13.33 9.47
CA SER A 172 -8.03 -13.54 10.66
C SER A 172 -7.68 -15.02 10.86
N LYS A 173 -8.59 -15.95 10.53
CA LYS A 173 -8.30 -17.39 10.57
C LYS A 173 -7.31 -17.81 9.46
N ALA A 174 -7.47 -17.26 8.25
CA ALA A 174 -6.53 -17.50 7.15
C ALA A 174 -5.11 -16.99 7.47
N SER A 175 -4.99 -15.84 8.14
CA SER A 175 -3.72 -15.30 8.67
C SER A 175 -2.99 -16.33 9.55
N THR A 176 -3.67 -16.92 10.53
CA THR A 176 -3.11 -17.98 11.38
C THR A 176 -2.70 -19.22 10.56
N GLN A 177 -3.54 -19.67 9.64
CA GLN A 177 -3.27 -20.87 8.83
C GLN A 177 -2.07 -20.72 7.89
N GLU A 178 -1.86 -19.54 7.29
CA GLU A 178 -0.65 -19.30 6.48
C GLU A 178 0.61 -19.17 7.34
N LEU A 179 0.48 -18.61 8.56
CA LEU A 179 1.58 -18.54 9.52
C LEU A 179 2.02 -19.94 9.99
N GLU A 180 1.07 -20.85 10.22
CA GLU A 180 1.32 -22.28 10.53
C GLU A 180 2.05 -23.01 9.39
N LYS A 181 1.72 -22.69 8.13
CA LYS A 181 2.46 -23.19 6.94
C LYS A 181 3.82 -22.52 6.75
N GLY A 182 4.10 -21.45 7.49
CA GLY A 182 5.34 -20.66 7.41
C GLY A 182 5.34 -19.55 6.36
N ASP A 183 4.23 -19.31 5.65
CA ASP A 183 4.09 -18.21 4.69
C ASP A 183 3.70 -16.90 5.41
N ARG A 184 4.72 -16.21 5.90
CA ARG A 184 4.60 -14.95 6.65
C ARG A 184 4.10 -13.80 5.79
N THR A 185 4.43 -13.79 4.49
CA THR A 185 3.98 -12.76 3.56
C THR A 185 2.47 -12.84 3.34
N LEU A 186 1.93 -14.05 3.15
CA LEU A 186 0.48 -14.28 3.05
C LEU A 186 -0.23 -14.07 4.40
N ALA A 187 0.36 -14.50 5.51
CA ALA A 187 -0.18 -14.23 6.85
C ALA A 187 -0.34 -12.72 7.10
N LEU A 188 0.69 -11.93 6.81
CA LEU A 188 0.64 -10.46 6.88
C LEU A 188 -0.45 -9.88 5.95
N TYR A 189 -0.55 -10.34 4.71
CA TYR A 189 -1.61 -9.92 3.78
C TYR A 189 -3.01 -10.15 4.36
N TYR A 190 -3.29 -11.36 4.86
CA TYR A 190 -4.58 -11.67 5.46
C TYR A 190 -4.85 -10.85 6.73
N GLN A 191 -3.82 -10.57 7.53
CA GLN A 191 -3.94 -9.70 8.71
C GLN A 191 -4.30 -8.25 8.33
N ARG A 192 -3.74 -7.71 7.25
CA ARG A 192 -4.15 -6.38 6.71
C ARG A 192 -5.62 -6.39 6.27
N GLN A 193 -6.07 -7.45 5.59
CA GLN A 193 -7.47 -7.60 5.14
C GLN A 193 -8.47 -7.77 6.31
N ALA A 194 -8.05 -8.40 7.40
CA ALA A 194 -8.83 -8.50 8.63
C ALA A 194 -9.07 -7.12 9.25
N LEU A 195 -8.02 -6.29 9.37
CA LEU A 195 -8.14 -4.91 9.88
C LEU A 195 -8.99 -4.03 8.95
N LEU A 196 -8.78 -4.12 7.63
CA LEU A 196 -9.55 -3.37 6.63
C LEU A 196 -11.05 -3.64 6.74
N SER A 197 -11.44 -4.89 6.97
CA SER A 197 -12.85 -5.28 7.15
C SER A 197 -13.46 -4.64 8.40
N LEU A 198 -12.70 -4.51 9.50
CA LEU A 198 -13.15 -3.81 10.70
C LEU A 198 -13.25 -2.28 10.51
N TYR A 199 -12.33 -1.67 9.78
CA TYR A 199 -12.46 -0.24 9.43
C TYR A 199 -13.67 0.02 8.52
N GLN A 200 -14.00 -0.89 7.60
CA GLN A 200 -15.24 -0.81 6.80
C GLN A 200 -16.50 -0.81 7.69
N THR A 201 -16.54 -1.64 8.74
CA THR A 201 -17.58 -1.60 9.78
C THR A 201 -17.62 -0.25 10.50
N LYS A 202 -16.48 0.28 10.94
CA LYS A 202 -16.38 1.58 11.65
C LYS A 202 -16.88 2.74 10.79
N ILE A 203 -16.46 2.80 9.53
CA ILE A 203 -16.91 3.79 8.54
C ILE A 203 -18.42 3.67 8.31
N LEU A 204 -18.96 2.45 8.14
CA LEU A 204 -20.38 2.26 7.87
C LEU A 204 -21.26 2.70 9.05
N LEU A 205 -20.86 2.40 10.28
CA LEU A 205 -21.54 2.88 11.49
C LEU A 205 -21.57 4.41 11.54
N GLY A 206 -20.41 5.07 11.43
CA GLY A 206 -20.33 6.54 11.46
C GLY A 206 -21.14 7.21 10.34
N LYS A 207 -21.07 6.66 9.11
CA LYS A 207 -21.89 7.13 7.98
C LYS A 207 -23.39 7.02 8.23
N ASN A 208 -23.84 5.96 8.89
CA ASN A 208 -25.27 5.78 9.20
C ASN A 208 -25.71 6.65 10.39
N GLU A 209 -24.82 6.91 11.35
CA GLU A 209 -25.07 7.87 12.43
C GLU A 209 -25.29 9.28 11.91
N ASP A 210 -24.46 9.72 10.96
CA ASP A 210 -24.54 11.02 10.29
C ASP A 210 -25.54 11.06 9.11
N SER A 211 -26.26 9.98 8.82
CA SER A 211 -27.19 9.89 7.67
C SER A 211 -28.34 10.91 7.73
N ALA A 212 -28.74 11.31 8.94
CA ALA A 212 -29.77 12.32 9.19
C ALA A 212 -29.23 13.76 9.25
N LEU A 213 -27.91 13.97 9.21
CA LEU A 213 -27.34 15.32 9.19
C LEU A 213 -27.55 16.00 7.85
N SER A 214 -27.77 17.32 7.87
CA SER A 214 -27.76 18.09 6.64
C SER A 214 -26.35 18.07 6.01
N LEU A 215 -26.28 18.27 4.70
CA LEU A 215 -24.99 18.34 4.00
C LEU A 215 -24.13 19.51 4.50
N SER A 216 -24.75 20.59 5.00
CA SER A 216 -24.06 21.70 5.65
C SER A 216 -23.42 21.28 6.98
N ASP A 217 -24.14 20.52 7.81
CA ASP A 217 -23.62 20.02 9.09
C ASP A 217 -22.48 19.01 8.88
N ARG A 218 -22.59 18.17 7.85
CA ARG A 218 -21.49 17.26 7.47
C ARG A 218 -20.24 18.00 7.04
N ILE A 219 -20.38 19.12 6.33
CA ILE A 219 -19.24 19.97 5.94
C ILE A 219 -18.64 20.66 7.18
N SER A 220 -19.47 21.23 8.08
CA SER A 220 -18.99 21.91 9.29
C SER A 220 -18.25 20.96 10.25
N LYS A 221 -18.68 19.69 10.32
CA LYS A 221 -18.02 18.61 11.08
C LYS A 221 -16.85 17.95 10.34
N ASN A 222 -16.52 18.40 9.12
CA ASN A 222 -15.50 17.80 8.25
C ASN A 222 -15.72 16.28 7.99
N LYS A 223 -16.97 15.88 7.78
CA LYS A 223 -17.44 14.51 7.48
C LYS A 223 -17.89 14.38 6.01
N VAL A 224 -16.98 14.76 5.12
CA VAL A 224 -17.22 14.93 3.67
C VAL A 224 -16.87 13.65 2.90
N LEU A 225 -15.79 12.97 3.29
CA LEU A 225 -15.31 11.72 2.73
C LEU A 225 -15.65 10.54 3.66
N ASP A 226 -15.73 9.34 3.10
CA ASP A 226 -15.96 8.11 3.87
C ASP A 226 -14.81 7.82 4.87
N LEU A 227 -13.59 8.23 4.54
CA LEU A 227 -12.43 8.07 5.41
C LEU A 227 -12.41 9.08 6.57
N ASP A 228 -13.28 10.10 6.59
CA ASP A 228 -13.36 11.08 7.69
C ASP A 228 -13.92 10.48 9.00
N TYR A 229 -14.40 9.23 8.97
CA TYR A 229 -14.82 8.45 10.14
C TYR A 229 -13.66 7.68 10.81
N LEU A 230 -12.48 7.67 10.19
CA LEU A 230 -11.24 7.17 10.77
C LEU A 230 -10.41 8.32 11.36
N LYS A 231 -9.65 8.02 12.41
CA LYS A 231 -8.66 8.95 12.99
C LYS A 231 -7.42 9.04 12.09
N PRO A 232 -6.61 10.12 12.18
CA PRO A 232 -5.38 10.26 11.39
C PRO A 232 -4.41 9.09 11.53
N GLU A 233 -4.33 8.47 12.70
CA GLU A 233 -3.48 7.30 12.95
C GLU A 233 -4.06 6.03 12.29
N GLU A 234 -5.39 5.92 12.20
CA GLU A 234 -6.10 4.81 11.56
C GLU A 234 -6.01 4.89 10.02
N LEU A 235 -5.98 6.10 9.44
CA LEU A 235 -5.77 6.32 8.01
C LEU A 235 -4.44 5.73 7.50
N LEU A 236 -3.38 5.78 8.31
CA LEU A 236 -2.09 5.19 7.96
C LEU A 236 -2.21 3.66 7.74
N TYR A 237 -2.94 2.97 8.62
CA TYR A 237 -3.17 1.53 8.50
C TYR A 237 -4.15 1.17 7.38
N TRP A 238 -5.14 2.03 7.12
CA TRP A 238 -6.05 1.91 5.99
C TRP A 238 -5.29 1.96 4.66
N ASP A 239 -4.51 3.03 4.45
CA ASP A 239 -3.76 3.24 3.21
C ASP A 239 -2.77 2.09 2.97
N ASP A 240 -2.06 1.64 4.00
CA ASP A 240 -1.14 0.52 3.90
C ASP A 240 -1.85 -0.83 3.63
N ALA A 241 -3.06 -1.02 4.17
CA ALA A 241 -3.87 -2.21 3.89
C ALA A 241 -4.42 -2.25 2.45
N GLU A 242 -4.67 -1.09 1.84
CA GLU A 242 -5.00 -0.97 0.41
C GLU A 242 -3.74 -0.99 -0.49
N GLY A 243 -2.54 -0.93 0.09
CA GLY A 243 -1.26 -0.95 -0.65
C GLY A 243 -0.82 0.43 -1.17
N HIS A 244 -1.34 1.50 -0.58
CA HIS A 244 -1.03 2.89 -0.91
C HIS A 244 -0.04 3.52 0.06
N LEU A 245 0.74 4.48 -0.44
CA LEU A 245 1.56 5.34 0.42
C LEU A 245 0.69 6.43 1.01
N ASN A 246 0.67 6.57 2.33
CA ASN A 246 -0.15 7.56 3.03
C ASN A 246 0.10 9.00 2.56
N THR A 247 1.34 9.33 2.18
CA THR A 247 1.67 10.66 1.62
C THR A 247 1.00 10.93 0.26
N GLU A 248 0.85 9.89 -0.57
CA GLU A 248 0.17 9.96 -1.87
C GLU A 248 -1.36 9.97 -1.68
N ALA A 249 -1.88 9.04 -0.88
CA ALA A 249 -3.29 8.91 -0.55
C ALA A 249 -3.86 10.16 0.13
N GLU A 250 -3.09 10.80 1.02
CA GLU A 250 -3.47 12.08 1.64
C GLU A 250 -3.54 13.22 0.62
N SER A 251 -2.70 13.21 -0.41
CA SER A 251 -2.79 14.17 -1.52
C SER A 251 -4.06 13.96 -2.36
N ILE A 252 -4.50 12.70 -2.51
CA ILE A 252 -5.73 12.32 -3.21
C ILE A 252 -6.95 12.75 -2.38
N ARG A 253 -7.02 12.38 -1.09
CA ARG A 253 -8.07 12.82 -0.16
C ARG A 253 -8.26 14.34 -0.16
N LYS A 254 -7.17 15.12 -0.17
CA LYS A 254 -7.24 16.59 -0.28
C LYS A 254 -7.90 17.06 -1.59
N LYS A 255 -7.50 16.50 -2.73
CA LYS A 255 -8.10 16.81 -4.05
C LYS A 255 -9.59 16.42 -4.09
N GLU A 256 -9.94 15.26 -3.55
CA GLU A 256 -11.32 14.77 -3.48
C GLU A 256 -12.19 15.65 -2.58
N ARG A 257 -11.71 16.04 -1.39
CA ARG A 257 -12.41 16.97 -0.51
C ARG A 257 -12.68 18.29 -1.23
N THR A 258 -11.68 18.87 -1.89
CA THR A 258 -11.85 20.11 -2.67
C THR A 258 -12.87 19.94 -3.81
N LYS A 259 -12.84 18.82 -4.54
CA LYS A 259 -13.80 18.52 -5.62
C LYS A 259 -15.23 18.39 -5.08
N THR A 260 -15.42 17.70 -3.96
CA THR A 260 -16.73 17.52 -3.33
C THR A 260 -17.29 18.84 -2.79
N LEU A 261 -16.44 19.68 -2.18
CA LEU A 261 -16.82 21.03 -1.72
C LEU A 261 -17.20 21.95 -2.90
N LYS A 262 -16.40 22.01 -3.97
CA LYS A 262 -16.76 22.80 -5.18
C LYS A 262 -18.06 22.31 -5.84
N SER A 263 -18.30 20.99 -5.85
CA SER A 263 -19.56 20.41 -6.34
C SER A 263 -20.77 20.76 -5.46
N TYR A 264 -20.57 20.99 -4.17
CA TYR A 264 -21.60 21.47 -3.25
C TYR A 264 -21.88 22.97 -3.45
N GLU A 265 -20.83 23.79 -3.47
CA GLU A 265 -20.89 25.24 -3.75
C GLU A 265 -21.65 25.52 -5.06
N TRP A 266 -21.33 24.79 -6.12
CA TRP A 266 -22.03 24.86 -7.41
C TRP A 266 -23.53 24.52 -7.29
N ARG A 267 -23.88 23.43 -6.57
CA ARG A 267 -25.28 23.00 -6.39
C ARG A 267 -26.12 23.97 -5.57
N LEU A 268 -25.51 24.78 -4.70
CA LEU A 268 -26.20 25.84 -3.96
C LEU A 268 -26.14 27.22 -4.63
N GLY A 269 -25.42 27.37 -5.74
CA GLY A 269 -25.17 28.68 -6.36
C GLY A 269 -24.26 29.60 -5.52
N ILE A 270 -23.56 29.06 -4.51
CA ILE A 270 -22.69 29.81 -3.60
C ILE A 270 -21.26 29.78 -4.16
N SER A 271 -20.89 30.78 -4.97
CA SER A 271 -19.49 30.93 -5.42
C SER A 271 -18.64 31.57 -4.31
N THR A 272 -17.90 30.78 -3.52
CA THR A 272 -16.98 31.28 -2.48
C THR A 272 -15.79 32.06 -3.05
N GLU A 273 -15.41 31.81 -4.31
CA GLU A 273 -14.41 32.60 -5.06
C GLU A 273 -14.76 34.11 -5.13
N LYS A 274 -16.05 34.49 -5.07
CA LYS A 274 -16.48 35.91 -4.96
C LYS A 274 -16.29 36.53 -3.56
N ASN A 275 -16.16 35.71 -2.51
CA ASN A 275 -16.02 36.19 -1.14
C ASN A 275 -14.54 36.29 -0.69
N GLN A 276 -13.65 35.46 -1.24
CA GLN A 276 -12.20 35.65 -1.07
C GLN A 276 -11.71 36.89 -1.83
N SER A 277 -12.14 37.07 -3.10
CA SER A 277 -11.81 38.27 -3.88
C SER A 277 -12.40 39.56 -3.30
N LYS A 278 -13.54 39.52 -2.59
CA LYS A 278 -14.01 40.67 -1.80
C LYS A 278 -13.10 40.97 -0.60
N LYS A 279 -12.70 39.97 0.20
CA LYS A 279 -11.81 40.18 1.34
C LYS A 279 -10.43 40.70 0.94
N GLU A 280 -9.85 40.22 -0.17
CA GLU A 280 -8.57 40.77 -0.66
C GLU A 280 -8.71 42.22 -1.18
N ASN A 281 -9.85 42.59 -1.76
CA ASN A 281 -10.10 43.94 -2.23
C ASN A 281 -10.47 44.93 -1.10
N GLU A 282 -11.10 44.48 -0.02
CA GLU A 282 -11.30 45.32 1.18
C GLU A 282 -9.98 45.63 1.89
N VAL A 283 -9.07 44.64 2.02
CA VAL A 283 -7.76 44.84 2.65
C VAL A 283 -6.83 45.74 1.81
N LYS A 284 -7.00 45.79 0.47
CA LYS A 284 -6.22 46.67 -0.42
C LYS A 284 -6.76 48.10 -0.55
N ASN A 285 -7.99 48.37 -0.12
CA ASN A 285 -8.61 49.71 -0.22
C ASN A 285 -8.45 50.58 1.04
N GLN A 286 -7.72 50.12 2.06
CA GLN A 286 -7.32 50.93 3.20
C GLN A 286 -5.83 51.27 3.11
N ASN A 287 -5.52 52.35 2.39
CA ASN A 287 -4.21 53.00 2.45
C ASN A 287 -4.36 54.42 3.03
N PRO A 288 -3.33 54.95 3.72
CA PRO A 288 -3.50 55.99 4.73
C PRO A 288 -3.63 57.39 4.13
N VAL A 289 -4.54 58.19 4.70
CA VAL A 289 -4.54 59.65 4.48
C VAL A 289 -3.39 60.25 5.27
N GLN A 290 -2.47 60.88 4.56
CA GLN A 290 -1.38 61.69 5.12
C GLN A 290 -1.95 62.89 5.88
N ASN A 291 -1.31 63.30 6.97
CA ASN A 291 -1.27 64.71 7.35
C ASN A 291 0.08 65.00 8.02
N ILE A 292 0.83 65.94 7.43
CA ILE A 292 2.16 66.38 7.84
C ILE A 292 2.16 67.92 7.87
N ASN A 293 2.86 68.50 8.85
CA ASN A 293 2.95 69.94 9.18
C ASN A 293 1.65 70.54 9.76
N GLY A 294 1.65 71.47 10.71
CA GLY A 294 2.67 72.23 11.46
C GLY A 294 1.87 73.26 12.31
N GLU A 295 2.35 73.94 13.35
CA GLU A 295 3.69 74.36 13.74
C GLU A 295 3.63 75.00 15.15
N SER A 296 4.71 74.95 15.97
CA SER A 296 5.00 75.88 17.09
C SER A 296 4.06 75.85 18.34
N LYS A 297 4.35 76.35 19.56
CA LYS A 297 5.49 76.82 20.40
C LYS A 297 4.89 76.93 21.86
N ILE A 298 5.58 76.96 23.01
CA ILE A 298 7.00 77.05 23.41
C ILE A 298 7.23 76.42 24.82
N LYS A 299 8.48 76.49 25.32
CA LYS A 299 9.03 76.26 26.69
C LYS A 299 8.29 76.96 27.87
N PRO A 300 8.56 76.66 29.16
CA PRO A 300 9.89 76.57 29.83
C PRO A 300 10.69 75.27 29.63
#